data_AF-A0A520F6A9-F1
#
_entry.id   AF-A0A520F6A9-F1
#
_cell.length_a   1.000
_cell.length_b   1.000
_cell.length_c   1.000
_cell.angle_alpha   90.00
_cell.angle_beta   90.00
_cell.angle_gamma   90.00
#
_symmetry.space_group_name_H-M   'P 1'
#
loop_
_entity.id
_entity.type
_entity.pdbx_description
1 polymer ?
#
loop_
_entity_poly.entity_id
_entity_poly.type
_entity_poly.pdbx_seq_one_letter_code
_entity_poly.pdbx_strand_id
1 'polypeptide(L)'
;MTWLVRGERSVGRPWRRWIFDGTATMVAFAVASPYVFYDDRHNVAPAMIALVAVHAPLLLRRVYPVPVFAWVFVAASAAVLWNDHVIGGLGVLVALYTVVATQPRRTASAATALVEVAALSAALTSSSESRTVDALLLSGLVGLATGLGIHSWTRRAYLAELISRAVHLEIERDQQGALAAAAERDRISREMHDIVAHHLTVMVALSDGAAAATASSPERGIEVMRVVSETGRSALADTRRLLGAA
;
A
#
# COMPACT_ATOMS: atom_id res chain seq x y z
N MET A 1 -20.72 7.43 5.07
CA MET A 1 -20.11 6.09 4.95
C MET A 1 -19.36 5.85 3.62
N THR A 2 -18.87 6.86 2.88
CA THR A 2 -18.11 6.60 1.61
C THR A 2 -17.20 7.73 1.11
N TRP A 3 -16.97 8.83 1.85
CA TRP A 3 -16.34 10.04 1.26
C TRP A 3 -15.10 10.61 1.97
N LEU A 4 -14.63 10.05 3.10
CA LEU A 4 -13.53 10.67 3.87
C LEU A 4 -12.14 10.01 3.72
N VAL A 5 -11.98 8.91 2.97
CA VAL A 5 -10.68 8.22 2.81
C VAL A 5 -10.02 8.49 1.44
N ARG A 6 -10.33 9.63 0.81
CA ARG A 6 -9.72 10.04 -0.48
C ARG A 6 -8.72 11.19 -0.33
N GLY A 7 -8.33 11.51 0.91
CA GLY A 7 -7.52 12.68 1.29
C GLY A 7 -6.01 12.47 1.32
N GLU A 8 -5.50 11.25 1.45
CA GLU A 8 -4.04 11.00 1.47
C GLU A 8 -3.52 10.68 0.08
N ARG A 9 -3.64 11.68 -0.81
CA ARG A 9 -2.92 11.71 -2.07
C ARG A 9 -1.42 11.80 -1.78
N SER A 10 -0.77 10.65 -1.76
CA SER A 10 0.61 10.44 -2.22
C SER A 10 1.52 11.68 -2.10
N VAL A 11 2.04 11.93 -0.90
CA VAL A 11 3.19 12.85 -0.70
C VAL A 11 4.47 12.12 -1.15
N GLY A 12 4.48 11.72 -2.42
CA GLY A 12 5.65 11.22 -3.13
C GLY A 12 5.90 12.19 -4.28
N ARG A 13 6.73 13.21 -4.01
CA ARG A 13 7.00 14.37 -4.88
C ARG A 13 6.98 13.98 -6.37
N PRO A 14 6.07 14.55 -7.20
CA PRO A 14 5.94 14.20 -8.62
C PRO A 14 7.28 14.33 -9.35
N TRP A 15 8.15 15.25 -8.90
CA TRP A 15 9.48 15.47 -9.44
C TRP A 15 10.39 14.23 -9.43
N ARG A 16 10.35 13.34 -8.42
CA ARG A 16 11.17 12.10 -8.43
C ARG A 16 10.78 11.15 -9.56
N ARG A 17 9.52 11.17 -9.99
CA ARG A 17 9.04 10.33 -11.10
C ARG A 17 9.59 10.84 -12.43
N TRP A 18 9.55 12.16 -12.63
CA TRP A 18 10.14 12.83 -13.80
C TRP A 18 11.66 12.72 -13.83
N ILE A 19 12.35 12.76 -12.68
CA ILE A 19 13.80 12.54 -12.59
C ILE A 19 14.14 11.11 -13.05
N PHE A 20 13.42 10.09 -12.56
CA PHE A 20 13.69 8.69 -12.95
C PHE A 20 13.35 8.40 -14.42
N ASP A 21 12.29 9.02 -14.94
CA ASP A 21 11.90 8.87 -16.35
C ASP A 21 12.88 9.63 -17.25
N GLY A 22 13.32 10.81 -16.83
CA GLY A 22 14.37 11.59 -17.48
C GLY A 22 15.72 10.87 -17.47
N THR A 23 16.13 10.26 -16.34
CA THR A 23 17.37 9.47 -16.29
C THR A 23 17.29 8.23 -17.15
N ALA A 24 16.18 7.49 -17.15
CA ALA A 24 16.01 6.34 -18.04
C ALA A 24 16.06 6.72 -19.52
N THR A 25 15.45 7.86 -19.88
CA THR A 25 15.48 8.40 -21.24
C THR A 25 16.88 8.87 -21.62
N MET A 26 17.58 9.55 -20.70
CA MET A 26 18.95 10.04 -20.89
C MET A 26 19.96 8.89 -21.00
N VAL A 27 19.80 7.82 -20.21
CA VAL A 27 20.63 6.61 -20.32
C VAL A 27 20.39 5.89 -21.64
N ALA A 28 19.13 5.71 -22.05
CA ALA A 28 18.82 5.11 -23.34
C ALA A 28 19.41 5.92 -24.51
N PHE A 29 19.30 7.25 -24.45
CA PHE A 29 19.90 8.16 -25.41
C PHE A 29 21.44 8.10 -25.41
N ALA A 30 22.06 8.11 -24.23
CA ALA A 30 23.53 8.08 -24.09
C ALA A 30 24.13 6.76 -24.58
N VAL A 31 23.44 5.63 -24.39
CA VAL A 31 23.89 4.32 -24.89
C VAL A 31 23.72 4.20 -26.41
N ALA A 32 22.68 4.80 -26.97
CA ALA A 32 22.43 4.78 -28.41
C ALA A 32 23.26 5.82 -29.20
N SER A 33 23.72 6.89 -28.55
CA SER A 33 24.47 7.98 -29.19
C SER A 33 25.77 7.57 -29.88
N PRO A 34 26.64 6.69 -29.33
CA PRO A 34 27.88 6.29 -30.00
C PRO A 34 27.66 5.62 -31.36
N TYR A 35 26.54 4.93 -31.54
CA TYR A 35 26.20 4.26 -32.80
C TYR A 35 25.89 5.25 -33.93
N VAL A 36 25.50 6.49 -33.60
CA VAL A 36 25.31 7.57 -34.60
C VAL A 36 26.65 8.05 -35.16
N PHE A 37 27.74 7.93 -34.40
CA PHE A 37 29.07 8.41 -34.78
C PHE A 37 29.99 7.32 -35.34
N TYR A 38 29.57 6.05 -35.29
CA TYR A 38 30.37 4.92 -35.75
C TYR A 38 30.16 4.58 -37.24
N ASP A 39 29.12 5.15 -37.87
CA ASP A 39 28.77 4.87 -39.25
C ASP A 39 29.12 6.07 -40.16
N ASP A 40 30.22 5.95 -40.92
CA ASP A 40 30.71 6.95 -41.88
C ASP A 40 29.79 7.15 -43.10
N ARG A 41 28.68 6.39 -43.21
CA ARG A 41 27.82 6.34 -44.40
C ARG A 41 26.67 7.34 -44.41
N HIS A 42 26.31 7.95 -43.27
CA HIS A 42 25.11 8.79 -43.17
C HIS A 42 25.37 10.15 -42.50
N ASN A 43 24.60 11.17 -42.91
CA ASN A 43 24.64 12.49 -42.26
C ASN A 43 24.21 12.40 -40.78
N VAL A 44 24.98 13.02 -39.89
CA VAL A 44 24.75 13.00 -38.44
C VAL A 44 23.43 13.67 -38.00
N ALA A 45 22.95 14.66 -38.76
CA ALA A 45 21.73 15.41 -38.44
C ALA A 45 20.44 14.54 -38.46
N PRO A 46 20.11 13.79 -39.53
CA PRO A 46 18.95 12.91 -39.54
C PRO A 46 19.05 11.77 -38.51
N ALA A 47 20.25 11.26 -38.24
CA ALA A 47 20.45 10.23 -37.22
C ALA A 47 20.15 10.75 -35.79
N MET A 48 20.54 11.98 -35.47
CA MET A 48 20.19 12.63 -34.21
C MET A 48 18.69 12.91 -34.08
N ILE A 49 18.02 13.30 -35.16
CA ILE A 49 16.57 13.50 -35.18
C ILE A 49 15.83 12.18 -34.92
N ALA A 50 16.25 11.09 -35.58
CA ALA A 50 15.69 9.76 -35.38
C ALA A 50 15.87 9.29 -33.93
N LEU A 51 17.06 9.51 -33.36
CA LEU A 51 17.38 9.17 -31.97
C LEU A 51 16.45 9.90 -30.97
N VAL A 52 16.25 11.21 -31.15
CA VAL A 52 15.33 11.98 -30.32
C VAL A 52 13.89 11.50 -30.51
N ALA A 53 13.46 11.23 -31.75
CA ALA A 53 12.11 10.77 -32.05
C ALA A 53 11.77 9.39 -31.45
N VAL A 54 12.77 8.51 -31.31
CA VAL A 54 12.61 7.20 -30.65
C VAL A 54 12.49 7.36 -29.13
N HIS A 55 13.28 8.24 -28.50
CA HIS A 55 13.36 8.30 -27.04
C HIS A 55 12.46 9.34 -26.37
N ALA A 56 12.14 10.46 -27.03
CA ALA A 56 11.29 11.51 -26.45
C ALA A 56 9.92 11.01 -25.94
N PRO A 57 9.23 10.07 -26.62
CA PRO A 57 7.95 9.54 -26.14
C PRO A 57 8.04 8.75 -24.82
N LEU A 58 9.24 8.31 -24.40
CA LEU A 58 9.43 7.62 -23.11
C LEU A 58 9.05 8.50 -21.91
N LEU A 59 9.05 9.83 -22.06
CA LEU A 59 8.56 10.76 -21.03
C LEU A 59 7.06 10.57 -20.76
N LEU A 60 6.31 10.10 -21.75
CA LEU A 60 4.86 9.85 -21.66
C LEU A 60 4.53 8.39 -21.31
N ARG A 61 5.53 7.53 -21.09
CA ARG A 61 5.36 6.08 -20.87
C ARG A 61 4.41 5.73 -19.73
N ARG A 62 4.32 6.59 -18.71
CA ARG A 62 3.46 6.36 -17.53
C ARG A 62 2.00 6.73 -17.74
N VAL A 63 1.72 7.60 -18.72
CA VAL A 63 0.35 8.05 -19.05
C VAL A 63 -0.21 7.20 -20.19
N TYR A 64 0.60 6.95 -21.22
CA TYR A 64 0.22 6.22 -22.42
C TYR A 64 1.19 5.04 -22.68
N PRO A 65 1.19 3.99 -21.84
CA PRO A 65 2.17 2.90 -21.93
C PRO A 65 2.10 2.12 -23.25
N VAL A 66 0.90 1.81 -23.75
CA VAL A 66 0.73 1.04 -25.00
C VAL A 66 1.07 1.88 -26.24
N PRO A 67 0.57 3.11 -26.42
CA PRO A 67 0.95 3.95 -27.56
C PRO A 67 2.45 4.26 -27.60
N VAL A 68 3.06 4.55 -26.44
CA VAL A 68 4.50 4.81 -26.37
C VAL A 68 5.29 3.56 -26.73
N PHE A 69 4.90 2.38 -26.22
CA PHE A 69 5.53 1.13 -26.62
C PHE A 69 5.42 0.88 -28.13
N ALA A 70 4.22 1.03 -28.71
CA ALA A 70 4.02 0.84 -30.14
C ALA A 70 4.90 1.78 -30.98
N TRP A 71 4.98 3.06 -30.59
CA TRP A 71 5.84 4.04 -31.27
C TRP A 71 7.31 3.67 -31.17
N VAL A 72 7.80 3.42 -29.95
CA VAL A 72 9.22 3.10 -29.71
C VAL A 72 9.60 1.80 -30.43
N PHE A 73 8.73 0.80 -30.45
CA PHE A 73 8.94 -0.46 -31.16
C PHE A 73 9.03 -0.24 -32.67
N VAL A 74 8.04 0.42 -33.28
CA VAL A 74 8.03 0.68 -34.73
C VAL A 74 9.22 1.56 -35.14
N ALA A 75 9.51 2.60 -34.38
CA ALA A 75 10.63 3.51 -34.67
C ALA A 75 11.99 2.80 -34.50
N ALA A 76 12.14 1.92 -33.51
CA ALA A 76 13.34 1.10 -33.35
C ALA A 76 13.50 0.08 -34.49
N SER A 77 12.42 -0.59 -34.90
CA SER A 77 12.45 -1.51 -36.05
C SER A 77 12.80 -0.78 -37.35
N ALA A 78 12.23 0.39 -37.58
CA ALA A 78 12.57 1.22 -38.74
C ALA A 78 14.04 1.67 -38.73
N ALA A 79 14.58 2.02 -37.56
CA ALA A 79 15.99 2.40 -37.41
C ALA A 79 16.96 1.24 -37.74
N VAL A 80 16.59 0.01 -37.35
CA VAL A 80 17.37 -1.20 -37.69
C VAL A 80 17.38 -1.43 -39.21
N LEU A 81 16.25 -1.25 -39.89
CA LEU A 81 16.18 -1.39 -41.35
C LEU A 81 16.97 -0.29 -42.09
N TRP A 82 17.11 0.89 -41.48
CA TRP A 82 17.82 2.02 -42.06
C TRP A 82 19.34 1.92 -41.90
N ASN A 83 19.82 1.54 -40.71
CA ASN A 83 21.24 1.66 -40.39
C ASN A 83 21.91 0.36 -39.91
N ASP A 84 21.25 -0.80 -40.02
CA ASP A 84 21.72 -2.12 -39.56
C ASP A 84 22.11 -2.21 -38.06
N HIS A 85 22.02 -1.10 -37.30
CA HIS A 85 22.39 -0.99 -35.90
C HIS A 85 21.16 -0.85 -34.99
N VAL A 86 21.24 -1.45 -33.80
CA VAL A 86 20.18 -1.47 -32.78
C VAL A 86 20.14 -0.14 -32.01
N ILE A 87 19.73 0.94 -32.67
CA ILE A 87 19.64 2.30 -32.09
C ILE A 87 18.49 2.41 -31.04
N GLY A 88 17.63 1.39 -30.89
CA GLY A 88 16.42 1.45 -30.04
C GLY A 88 16.30 0.44 -28.90
N GLY A 89 17.28 -0.46 -28.70
CA GLY A 89 17.13 -1.64 -27.82
C GLY A 89 16.70 -1.29 -26.39
N LEU A 90 17.40 -0.36 -25.73
CA LEU A 90 17.05 0.06 -24.37
C LEU A 90 15.70 0.79 -24.29
N GLY A 91 15.33 1.56 -25.31
CA GLY A 91 14.05 2.25 -25.36
C GLY A 91 12.89 1.27 -25.37
N VAL A 92 12.99 0.23 -26.21
CA VAL A 92 12.00 -0.85 -26.31
C VAL A 92 11.88 -1.61 -25.00
N LEU A 93 13.00 -1.97 -24.37
CA LEU A 93 13.01 -2.68 -23.08
C LEU A 93 12.34 -1.87 -21.97
N VAL A 94 12.62 -0.57 -21.93
CA VAL A 94 12.03 0.37 -20.97
C VAL A 94 10.52 0.52 -21.19
N ALA A 95 10.09 0.65 -22.43
CA ALA A 95 8.67 0.73 -22.78
C ALA A 95 7.95 -0.59 -22.46
N LEU A 96 8.58 -1.72 -22.78
CA LEU A 96 8.07 -3.06 -22.49
C LEU A 96 7.91 -3.28 -20.98
N TYR A 97 8.94 -2.99 -20.18
CA TYR A 97 8.84 -3.02 -18.71
C TYR A 97 7.62 -2.24 -18.22
N THR A 98 7.38 -1.05 -18.79
CA THR A 98 6.27 -0.18 -18.38
C THR A 98 4.92 -0.81 -18.73
N VAL A 99 4.78 -1.41 -19.91
CA VAL A 99 3.57 -2.14 -20.31
C VAL A 99 3.35 -3.33 -19.38
N VAL A 100 4.37 -4.16 -19.14
CA VAL A 100 4.25 -5.34 -18.27
C VAL A 100 3.91 -4.96 -16.82
N ALA A 101 4.46 -3.85 -16.33
CA ALA A 101 4.23 -3.39 -14.96
C ALA A 101 2.85 -2.75 -14.73
N THR A 102 2.14 -2.33 -15.79
CA THR A 102 0.93 -1.48 -15.65
C THR A 102 -0.30 -2.00 -16.38
N GLN A 103 -0.14 -2.83 -17.41
CA GLN A 103 -1.24 -3.30 -18.26
C GLN A 103 -1.71 -4.71 -17.89
N PRO A 104 -2.92 -5.11 -18.33
CA PRO A 104 -3.43 -6.47 -18.11
C PRO A 104 -2.50 -7.54 -18.70
N ARG A 105 -2.54 -8.75 -18.11
CA ARG A 105 -1.68 -9.88 -18.50
C ARG A 105 -1.71 -10.19 -20.00
N ARG A 106 -2.87 -10.04 -20.65
CA ARG A 106 -3.04 -10.26 -22.11
C ARG A 106 -2.21 -9.28 -22.95
N THR A 107 -2.24 -8.00 -22.60
CA THR A 107 -1.47 -6.96 -23.30
C THR A 107 0.01 -7.10 -23.01
N ALA A 108 0.37 -7.41 -21.76
CA ALA A 108 1.76 -7.67 -21.37
C ALA A 108 2.34 -8.87 -22.13
N SER A 109 1.63 -10.00 -22.19
CA SER A 109 2.09 -11.19 -22.93
C SER A 109 2.18 -10.94 -24.43
N ALA A 110 1.23 -10.20 -25.01
CA ALA A 110 1.27 -9.84 -26.43
C ALA A 110 2.46 -8.93 -26.76
N ALA A 111 2.74 -7.93 -25.92
CA ALA A 111 3.89 -7.03 -26.08
C ALA A 111 5.23 -7.79 -25.93
N THR A 112 5.37 -8.63 -24.90
CA THR A 112 6.58 -9.46 -24.73
C THR A 112 6.76 -10.40 -25.92
N ALA A 113 5.71 -11.10 -26.35
CA ALA A 113 5.77 -12.00 -27.51
C ALA A 113 6.15 -11.26 -28.79
N LEU A 114 5.62 -10.05 -29.01
CA LEU A 114 5.96 -9.23 -30.17
C LEU A 114 7.45 -8.89 -30.22
N VAL A 115 8.05 -8.47 -29.10
CA VAL A 115 9.48 -8.14 -29.04
C VAL A 115 10.34 -9.40 -29.17
N GLU A 116 9.96 -10.50 -28.52
CA GLU A 116 10.69 -11.78 -28.63
C GLU A 116 10.66 -12.35 -30.04
N VAL A 117 9.50 -12.35 -30.69
CA VAL A 117 9.38 -12.81 -32.09
C VAL A 117 10.25 -11.96 -33.02
N ALA A 118 10.27 -10.64 -32.81
CA ALA A 118 11.15 -9.77 -33.58
C ALA A 118 12.64 -10.10 -33.35
N ALA A 119 13.07 -10.27 -32.10
CA ALA A 119 14.46 -10.62 -31.75
C ALA A 119 14.86 -11.98 -32.33
N LEU A 120 14.04 -13.02 -32.16
CA LEU A 120 14.31 -14.36 -32.68
C LEU A 120 14.30 -14.39 -34.21
N SER A 121 13.38 -13.68 -34.86
CA SER A 121 13.36 -13.59 -36.32
C SER A 121 14.64 -12.97 -36.86
N ALA A 122 15.14 -11.89 -36.23
CA ALA A 122 16.39 -11.26 -36.60
C ALA A 122 17.59 -12.21 -36.42
N ALA A 123 17.62 -12.99 -35.33
CA ALA A 123 18.65 -14.01 -35.10
C ALA A 123 18.67 -15.10 -36.16
N LEU A 124 17.49 -15.61 -36.56
CA LEU A 124 17.36 -16.72 -37.52
C LEU A 124 17.66 -16.30 -38.97
N THR A 125 17.35 -15.05 -39.34
CA THR A 125 17.60 -14.55 -40.69
C THR A 125 19.01 -13.97 -40.88
N SER A 126 19.78 -13.83 -39.80
CA SER A 126 21.10 -13.25 -39.84
C SER A 126 22.16 -14.23 -40.37
N SER A 127 22.93 -13.79 -41.37
CA SER A 127 24.17 -14.46 -41.80
C SER A 127 25.42 -14.00 -41.03
N SER A 128 25.27 -12.97 -40.17
CA SER A 128 26.35 -12.40 -39.36
C SER A 128 26.31 -12.93 -37.93
N GLU A 129 27.44 -13.46 -37.46
CA GLU A 129 27.60 -13.95 -36.08
C GLU A 129 27.34 -12.83 -35.04
N SER A 130 27.80 -11.61 -35.31
CA SER A 130 27.60 -10.45 -34.43
C SER A 130 26.11 -10.16 -34.19
N ARG A 131 25.29 -10.17 -35.25
CA ARG A 131 23.84 -9.91 -35.12
C ARG A 131 23.12 -11.01 -34.34
N THR A 132 23.57 -12.26 -34.50
CA THR A 132 22.99 -13.39 -33.75
C THR A 132 23.28 -13.24 -32.25
N VAL A 133 24.49 -12.81 -31.88
CA VAL A 133 24.86 -12.49 -30.50
C VAL A 133 24.01 -11.33 -29.96
N ASP A 134 23.89 -10.23 -30.70
CA ASP A 134 23.09 -9.07 -30.29
C ASP A 134 21.60 -9.42 -30.09
N ALA A 135 21.03 -10.23 -30.99
CA ALA A 135 19.65 -10.70 -30.88
C ALA A 135 19.43 -11.62 -29.67
N LEU A 136 20.40 -12.50 -29.37
CA LEU A 136 20.35 -13.36 -28.19
C LEU A 136 20.47 -12.57 -26.89
N LEU A 137 21.37 -11.58 -26.86
CA LEU A 137 21.49 -10.63 -25.74
C LEU A 137 20.20 -9.83 -25.54
N LEU A 138 19.57 -9.37 -26.62
CA LEU A 138 18.28 -8.67 -26.56
C LEU A 138 17.18 -9.56 -25.99
N SER A 139 17.06 -10.82 -26.41
CA SER A 139 16.09 -11.78 -25.85
C SER A 139 16.30 -11.98 -24.33
N GLY A 140 17.56 -12.14 -23.90
CA GLY A 140 17.90 -12.19 -22.46
C GLY A 140 17.44 -10.94 -21.70
N LEU A 141 17.65 -9.75 -22.27
CA LEU A 141 17.20 -8.49 -21.68
C LEU A 141 15.67 -8.33 -21.70
N VAL A 142 14.96 -8.85 -22.70
CA VAL A 142 13.50 -8.88 -22.77
C VAL A 142 12.93 -9.74 -21.65
N GLY A 143 13.53 -10.91 -21.41
CA GLY A 143 13.24 -11.76 -20.26
C GLY A 143 13.41 -11.02 -18.93
N LEU A 144 14.53 -10.32 -18.76
CA LEU A 144 14.80 -9.51 -17.57
C LEU A 144 13.79 -8.36 -17.39
N ALA A 145 13.51 -7.60 -18.45
CA ALA A 145 12.55 -6.49 -18.40
C ALA A 145 11.13 -6.97 -18.07
N THR A 146 10.72 -8.11 -18.65
CA THR A 146 9.44 -8.75 -18.36
C THR A 146 9.38 -9.26 -16.91
N GLY A 147 10.43 -9.93 -16.44
CA GLY A 147 10.52 -10.42 -15.07
C GLY A 147 10.46 -9.29 -14.03
N LEU A 148 11.21 -8.20 -14.25
CA LEU A 148 11.15 -7.00 -13.42
C LEU A 148 9.77 -6.33 -13.46
N GLY A 149 9.13 -6.30 -14.64
CA GLY A 149 7.76 -5.81 -14.80
C GLY A 149 6.78 -6.59 -13.94
N ILE A 150 6.80 -7.92 -14.04
CA ILE A 150 5.97 -8.84 -13.24
C ILE A 150 6.26 -8.67 -11.75
N HIS A 151 7.53 -8.66 -11.35
CA HIS A 151 7.91 -8.45 -9.96
C HIS A 151 7.35 -7.13 -9.41
N SER A 152 7.44 -6.05 -10.18
CA SER A 152 6.91 -4.76 -9.77
C SER A 152 5.39 -4.75 -9.66
N TRP A 153 4.68 -5.47 -10.55
CA TRP A 153 3.22 -5.64 -10.50
C TRP A 153 2.82 -6.42 -9.24
N THR A 154 3.43 -7.57 -9.00
CA THR A 154 3.17 -8.42 -7.82
C THR A 154 3.46 -7.67 -6.53
N ARG A 155 4.58 -6.95 -6.46
CA ARG A 155 4.95 -6.16 -5.28
C ARG A 155 3.93 -5.05 -4.98
N ARG A 156 3.38 -4.40 -6.02
CA ARG A 156 2.33 -3.39 -5.83
C ARG A 156 1.03 -4.01 -5.33
N ALA A 157 0.63 -5.15 -5.89
CA ALA A 157 -0.57 -5.87 -5.44
C ALA A 157 -0.43 -6.31 -3.97
N TYR A 158 0.72 -6.90 -3.62
CA TYR A 158 1.02 -7.34 -2.26
C TYR A 158 1.01 -6.18 -1.25
N LEU A 159 1.63 -5.05 -1.59
CA LEU A 159 1.63 -3.87 -0.72
C LEU A 159 0.22 -3.28 -0.55
N ALA A 160 -0.58 -3.25 -1.62
CA ALA A 160 -1.96 -2.78 -1.54
C ALA A 160 -2.80 -3.67 -0.61
N GLU A 161 -2.59 -4.99 -0.67
CA GLU A 161 -3.23 -5.94 0.23
C GLU A 161 -2.79 -5.77 1.69
N LEU A 162 -1.49 -5.61 1.94
CA LEU A 162 -0.96 -5.35 3.28
C LEU A 162 -1.53 -4.06 3.88
N ILE A 163 -1.59 -2.98 3.11
CA ILE A 163 -2.19 -1.71 3.55
C ILE A 163 -3.67 -1.91 3.88
N SER A 164 -4.41 -2.61 3.02
CA SER A 164 -5.82 -2.93 3.29
C SER A 164 -5.97 -3.70 4.60
N ARG A 165 -5.17 -4.75 4.82
CA ARG A 165 -5.19 -5.54 6.06
C ARG A 165 -4.83 -4.70 7.28
N ALA A 166 -3.82 -3.84 7.19
CA ALA A 166 -3.41 -2.95 8.28
C ALA A 166 -4.56 -2.01 8.69
N VAL A 167 -5.25 -1.41 7.72
CA VAL A 167 -6.42 -0.56 7.98
C VAL A 167 -7.56 -1.33 8.66
N HIS A 168 -7.82 -2.57 8.23
CA HIS A 168 -8.85 -3.41 8.88
C HIS A 168 -8.49 -3.76 10.32
N LEU A 169 -7.23 -4.13 10.57
CA LEU A 169 -6.75 -4.46 11.92
C LEU A 169 -6.80 -3.25 12.85
N GLU A 170 -6.52 -2.05 12.35
CA GLU A 170 -6.62 -0.82 13.14
C GLU A 170 -8.07 -0.52 13.55
N ILE A 171 -9.00 -0.66 12.61
CA ILE A 171 -10.44 -0.53 12.90
C ILE A 171 -10.91 -1.58 13.92
N GLU A 172 -10.48 -2.84 13.77
CA GLU A 172 -10.84 -3.93 14.68
C GLU A 172 -10.29 -3.69 16.09
N ARG A 173 -9.03 -3.22 16.20
CA ARG A 173 -8.41 -2.88 17.48
C ARG A 173 -9.18 -1.79 18.20
N ASP A 174 -9.59 -0.75 17.49
CA ASP A 174 -10.35 0.36 18.08
C ASP A 174 -11.74 -0.09 18.55
N GLN A 175 -12.40 -0.97 17.78
CA GLN A 175 -13.66 -1.58 18.18
C GLN A 175 -13.52 -2.47 19.42
N GLN A 176 -12.49 -3.33 19.46
CA GLN A 176 -12.20 -4.16 20.62
C GLN A 176 -11.89 -3.31 21.86
N GLY A 177 -11.15 -2.21 21.69
CA GLY A 177 -10.89 -1.25 22.76
C GLY A 177 -12.17 -0.61 23.30
N ALA A 178 -13.08 -0.19 22.42
CA ALA A 178 -14.37 0.37 22.82
C ALA A 178 -15.26 -0.67 23.53
N LEU A 179 -15.30 -1.90 23.03
CA LEU A 179 -16.05 -3.00 23.66
C LEU A 179 -15.48 -3.38 25.02
N ALA A 180 -14.15 -3.45 25.17
CA ALA A 180 -13.50 -3.72 26.44
C ALA A 180 -13.79 -2.61 27.46
N ALA A 181 -13.72 -1.35 27.05
CA ALA A 181 -14.05 -0.22 27.91
C ALA A 181 -15.54 -0.23 28.33
N ALA A 182 -16.45 -0.59 27.43
CA ALA A 182 -17.86 -0.73 27.75
C ALA A 182 -18.13 -1.90 28.71
N ALA A 183 -17.53 -3.07 28.46
CA ALA A 183 -17.63 -4.24 29.33
C ALA A 183 -17.11 -3.96 30.74
N GLU A 184 -16.03 -3.19 30.84
CA GLU A 184 -15.47 -2.78 32.13
C GLU A 184 -16.39 -1.82 32.89
N ARG A 185 -17.00 -0.84 32.20
CA ARG A 185 -18.01 0.04 32.81
C ARG A 185 -19.23 -0.75 33.33
N ASP A 186 -19.68 -1.75 32.57
CA ASP A 186 -20.77 -2.64 32.98
C ASP A 186 -20.39 -3.51 34.19
N ARG A 187 -19.14 -3.97 34.26
CA ARG A 187 -18.60 -4.73 35.39
C ARG A 187 -18.58 -3.86 36.64
N ILE A 188 -18.02 -2.65 36.55
CA ILE A 188 -17.98 -1.67 37.65
C ILE A 188 -19.40 -1.34 38.12
N SER A 189 -20.33 -1.08 37.20
CA SER A 189 -21.72 -0.76 37.58
C SER A 189 -22.39 -1.90 38.36
N ARG A 190 -22.13 -3.16 38.00
CA ARG A 190 -22.68 -4.33 38.72
C ARG A 190 -22.05 -4.50 40.10
N GLU A 191 -20.73 -4.38 40.20
CA GLU A 191 -20.02 -4.43 41.49
C GLU A 191 -20.50 -3.32 42.44
N MET A 192 -20.68 -2.11 41.91
CA MET A 192 -21.25 -0.98 42.66
C MET A 192 -22.70 -1.23 43.08
N HIS A 193 -23.53 -1.79 42.19
CA HIS A 193 -24.92 -2.13 42.51
C HIS A 193 -25.00 -3.19 43.61
N ASP A 194 -24.19 -4.25 43.53
CA ASP A 194 -24.20 -5.34 44.50
C ASP A 194 -23.77 -4.86 45.89
N ILE A 195 -22.71 -4.03 45.98
CA ILE A 195 -22.26 -3.44 47.25
C ILE A 195 -23.34 -2.53 47.84
N VAL A 196 -23.91 -1.62 47.04
CA VAL A 196 -24.95 -0.69 47.50
C VAL A 196 -26.22 -1.44 47.93
N ALA A 197 -26.69 -2.39 47.12
CA ALA A 197 -27.88 -3.18 47.42
C ALA A 197 -27.71 -4.02 48.69
N HIS A 198 -26.53 -4.62 48.88
CA HIS A 198 -26.21 -5.37 50.09
C HIS A 198 -26.26 -4.49 51.34
N HIS A 199 -25.60 -3.33 51.32
CA HIS A 199 -25.61 -2.40 52.46
C HIS A 199 -27.00 -1.86 52.76
N LEU A 200 -27.79 -1.50 51.73
CA LEU A 200 -29.16 -1.04 51.92
C LEU A 200 -30.03 -2.13 52.56
N THR A 201 -29.89 -3.39 52.13
CA THR A 201 -30.62 -4.52 52.71
C THR A 201 -30.31 -4.68 54.20
N VAL A 202 -29.03 -4.60 54.59
CA VAL A 202 -28.60 -4.66 55.99
C VAL A 202 -29.14 -3.46 56.80
N MET A 203 -29.08 -2.25 56.26
CA MET A 203 -29.62 -1.06 56.92
C MET A 203 -31.13 -1.13 57.13
N VAL A 204 -31.89 -1.66 56.18
CA VAL A 204 -33.34 -1.86 56.31
C VAL A 204 -33.62 -2.87 57.43
N ALA A 205 -32.97 -4.04 57.40
CA ALA A 205 -33.15 -5.06 58.44
C ALA A 205 -32.79 -4.56 59.85
N LEU A 206 -31.69 -3.80 59.98
CA LEU A 206 -31.29 -3.18 61.24
C LEU A 206 -32.28 -2.09 61.69
N SER A 207 -32.82 -1.29 60.77
CA SER A 207 -33.82 -0.25 61.09
C SER A 207 -35.12 -0.87 61.59
N ASP A 208 -35.59 -1.95 60.97
CA ASP A 208 -36.75 -2.73 61.43
C ASP A 208 -36.48 -3.33 62.81
N GLY A 209 -35.29 -3.88 63.03
CA GLY A 209 -34.83 -4.36 64.34
C GLY A 209 -34.79 -3.27 65.41
N ALA A 210 -34.35 -2.05 65.06
CA ALA A 210 -34.33 -0.90 65.96
C ALA A 210 -35.75 -0.48 66.36
N ALA A 211 -36.69 -0.46 65.41
CA ALA A 211 -38.10 -0.15 65.68
C ALA A 211 -38.72 -1.16 66.66
N ALA A 212 -38.48 -2.45 66.43
CA ALA A 212 -38.96 -3.51 67.33
C ALA A 212 -38.30 -3.43 68.72
N ALA A 213 -36.99 -3.16 68.79
CA ALA A 213 -36.27 -3.04 70.06
C ALA A 213 -36.72 -1.81 70.86
N THR A 214 -36.99 -0.67 70.22
CA THR A 214 -37.44 0.57 70.87
C THR A 214 -38.75 0.39 71.62
N ALA A 215 -39.65 -0.48 71.13
CA ALA A 215 -40.90 -0.81 71.81
C ALA A 215 -40.70 -1.50 73.18
N SER A 216 -39.53 -2.13 73.40
CA SER A 216 -39.19 -2.80 74.65
C SER A 216 -38.15 -2.05 75.50
N SER A 217 -37.15 -1.43 74.87
CA SER A 217 -36.14 -0.57 75.51
C SER A 217 -35.69 0.51 74.53
N PRO A 218 -35.92 1.80 74.84
CA PRO A 218 -35.44 2.91 74.02
C PRO A 218 -33.92 2.91 73.82
N GLU A 219 -33.15 2.57 74.85
CA GLU A 219 -31.68 2.56 74.80
C GLU A 219 -31.15 1.56 73.77
N ARG A 220 -31.78 0.38 73.68
CA ARG A 220 -31.43 -0.64 72.67
C ARG A 220 -31.77 -0.21 71.25
N GLY A 221 -32.89 0.50 71.06
CA GLY A 221 -33.23 1.11 69.77
C GLY A 221 -32.16 2.11 69.30
N ILE A 222 -31.68 2.96 70.22
CA ILE A 222 -30.61 3.94 69.95
C ILE A 222 -29.31 3.24 69.56
N GLU A 223 -28.94 2.15 70.25
CA GLU A 223 -27.73 1.38 69.94
C GLU A 223 -27.78 0.78 68.52
N VAL A 224 -28.90 0.18 68.12
CA VAL A 224 -29.07 -0.38 66.77
C VAL A 224 -29.03 0.73 65.70
N MET A 225 -29.65 1.89 65.94
CA MET A 225 -29.57 3.02 65.01
C MET A 225 -28.14 3.59 64.87
N ARG A 226 -27.29 3.45 65.90
CA ARG A 226 -25.86 3.77 65.78
C ARG A 226 -25.17 2.83 64.78
N VAL A 227 -25.48 1.54 64.82
CA VAL A 227 -24.98 0.54 63.87
C VAL A 227 -25.44 0.86 62.44
N VAL A 228 -26.72 1.21 62.25
CA VAL A 228 -27.23 1.67 60.93
C VAL A 228 -26.39 2.83 60.38
N SER A 229 -26.14 3.85 61.21
CA SER A 229 -25.33 5.01 60.81
C SER A 229 -23.89 4.64 60.47
N GLU A 230 -23.31 3.69 61.19
CA GLU A 230 -21.95 3.18 60.96
C GLU A 230 -21.87 2.39 59.64
N THR A 231 -22.83 1.50 59.39
CA THR A 231 -22.96 0.77 58.12
C THR A 231 -23.12 1.71 56.93
N GLY A 232 -23.97 2.74 57.04
CA GLY A 232 -24.16 3.72 55.96
C GLY A 232 -22.90 4.54 55.65
N ARG A 233 -22.14 4.93 56.68
CA ARG A 233 -20.84 5.61 56.48
C ARG A 233 -19.80 4.71 55.84
N SER A 234 -19.76 3.43 56.20
CA SER A 234 -18.86 2.45 55.56
C SER A 234 -19.20 2.24 54.09
N ALA A 235 -20.48 2.06 53.77
CA ALA A 235 -20.95 1.91 52.39
C ALA A 235 -20.57 3.11 51.50
N LEU A 236 -20.74 4.34 52.01
CA LEU A 236 -20.31 5.56 51.31
C LEU A 236 -18.80 5.62 51.08
N ALA A 237 -17.99 5.13 52.04
CA ALA A 237 -16.54 5.05 51.91
C ALA A 237 -16.12 4.00 50.87
N ASP A 238 -16.78 2.84 50.83
CA ASP A 238 -16.54 1.78 49.85
C ASP A 238 -16.86 2.24 48.42
N THR A 239 -18.01 2.91 48.26
CA THR A 239 -18.43 3.50 46.98
C THR A 239 -17.43 4.57 46.48
N ARG A 240 -16.92 5.41 47.39
CA ARG A 240 -15.90 6.43 47.06
C ARG A 240 -14.55 5.81 46.67
N ARG A 241 -14.14 4.73 47.33
CA ARG A 241 -12.89 4.03 47.00
C ARG A 241 -12.93 3.43 45.60
N LEU A 242 -14.04 2.80 45.22
CA LEU A 242 -14.22 2.23 43.88
C LEU A 242 -14.26 3.30 42.78
N LEU A 243 -14.87 4.46 43.04
CA LEU A 243 -14.90 5.60 42.10
C LEU A 243 -13.58 6.39 42.03
N GLY A 244 -12.75 6.34 43.08
CA GLY A 244 -11.46 7.03 43.13
C GLY A 244 -10.28 6.21 42.58
N ALA A 245 -10.48 4.91 42.37
CA ALA A 245 -9.47 3.99 41.81
C ALA A 245 -9.64 3.75 40.30
N ALA A 246 -10.74 4.22 39.70
CA ALA A 246 -11.06 4.16 38.27
C ALA A 246 -10.79 5.52 37.60
#